data_AF-A0A293L8Q4-F1
#
_entry.id   AF-A0A293L8Q4-F1
#
_cell.length_a   1.000
_cell.length_b   1.000
_cell.length_c   1.000
_cell.angle_alpha   90.00
_cell.angle_beta   90.00
_cell.angle_gamma   90.00
#
_symmetry.space_group_name_H-M   'P 1'
#
loop_
_entity.id
_entity.type
_entity.pdbx_description
1 polymer ?
#
loop_
_entity_poly.entity_id
_entity_poly.type
_entity_poly.pdbx_seq_one_letter_code
_entity_poly.pdbx_strand_id
1 'polypeptide(L)'
;MLPLLDLHGVCRLEFHTSVLEELKERLLQQIENLGKNESREKERKLKEMLQKSFPVIRVPSLRPVVMCILKNMDHVDDKYLKQLVSDKTLYKECDVQVKRQIWQEHQSLFGDEVLPLLAQYVCEKEAALWDTKGGTEASFFSSSPKQRRQGQVLQQLLLMVGKNVVLYDMVLQFLRTLFLRTRNVHYCTLRVELLMALHDLDVQDIIAVDPCHKFTWCLDACIREKNVDTKRSRELQGFLDSIKRGQEQVLGDLSMTLCDPYAINFLAQSAMKIINHLINNEGLPRDNQVLVLVLRMMALGLQAWDMISGQQYKEPKLDTQLMTKFIPALMSLMVDDQVRALNAKLPPDDRETAITTIEHSGPPPDAYQAYIQENAVASVLAIYYTFHISRQRDRIGVMRVLGTLAGAEGQRAWPFTIRFTYHVRGTASA
;
A
#
# COMPACT_ATOMS: atom_id res chain seq x y z
N MET A 1 -59.77 -25.61 4.36
CA MET A 1 -58.53 -25.36 5.15
C MET A 1 -58.74 -24.26 6.18
N LEU A 2 -59.04 -23.01 5.78
CA LEU A 2 -59.30 -21.90 6.74
C LEU A 2 -60.36 -22.20 7.82
N PRO A 3 -61.54 -22.78 7.51
CA PRO A 3 -62.55 -23.10 8.54
C PRO A 3 -62.10 -24.17 9.56
N LEU A 4 -61.18 -25.05 9.17
CA LEU A 4 -60.60 -26.07 10.05
C LEU A 4 -59.55 -25.47 10.99
N LEU A 5 -58.77 -24.48 10.53
CA LEU A 5 -57.79 -23.77 11.34
C LEU A 5 -58.45 -22.87 12.38
N ASP A 6 -59.59 -22.25 12.06
CA ASP A 6 -60.38 -21.47 13.00
C ASP A 6 -60.89 -22.34 14.17
N LEU A 7 -61.25 -23.60 13.90
CA LEU A 7 -61.66 -24.58 14.92
C LEU A 7 -60.51 -25.00 15.84
N HIS A 8 -59.26 -24.83 15.42
CA HIS A 8 -58.06 -25.12 16.22
C HIS A 8 -57.50 -23.89 16.93
N GLY A 9 -58.24 -22.76 16.93
CA GLY A 9 -57.86 -21.54 17.65
C GLY A 9 -56.72 -20.73 17.01
N VAL A 10 -56.33 -21.05 15.77
CA VAL A 10 -55.30 -20.28 15.06
C VAL A 10 -55.89 -18.97 14.54
N CYS A 11 -55.31 -17.83 14.93
CA CYS A 11 -55.74 -16.55 14.39
C CYS A 11 -55.45 -16.48 12.89
N ARG A 12 -56.46 -16.17 12.08
CA ARG A 12 -56.31 -16.06 10.61
C ARG A 12 -55.17 -15.12 10.19
N LEU A 13 -54.95 -14.04 10.93
CA LEU A 13 -53.83 -13.10 10.71
C LEU A 13 -52.48 -13.79 10.84
N GLU A 14 -52.28 -14.60 11.87
CA GLU A 14 -51.03 -15.35 12.10
C GLU A 14 -50.81 -16.37 11.00
N PHE A 15 -51.87 -17.10 10.60
CA PHE A 15 -51.79 -18.05 9.50
C PHE A 15 -51.39 -17.35 8.18
N HIS A 16 -52.07 -16.25 7.82
CA HIS A 16 -51.74 -15.52 6.59
C HIS A 16 -50.33 -14.91 6.62
N THR A 17 -49.88 -14.44 7.79
CA THR A 17 -48.53 -13.91 7.96
C THR A 17 -47.48 -15.01 7.79
N SER A 18 -47.71 -16.18 8.41
CA SER A 18 -46.82 -17.34 8.27
C SER A 18 -46.75 -17.85 6.82
N VAL A 19 -47.89 -17.95 6.13
CA VAL A 19 -47.92 -18.34 4.71
C VAL A 19 -47.19 -17.33 3.83
N LEU A 20 -47.36 -16.03 4.09
CA LEU A 20 -46.68 -14.98 3.34
C LEU A 20 -45.16 -15.05 3.53
N GLU A 21 -44.69 -15.25 4.75
CA GLU A 21 -43.26 -15.39 5.06
C GLU A 21 -42.65 -16.63 4.39
N GLU A 22 -43.31 -17.80 4.48
CA GLU A 22 -42.87 -19.03 3.81
C GLU A 22 -42.83 -18.87 2.27
N LEU A 23 -43.84 -18.22 1.68
CA LEU A 23 -43.86 -17.95 0.24
C LEU A 23 -42.74 -16.98 -0.16
N LYS A 24 -42.48 -15.95 0.66
CA LYS A 24 -41.40 -14.99 0.44
C LYS A 24 -40.04 -15.69 0.48
N GLU A 25 -39.78 -16.53 1.48
CA GLU A 25 -38.53 -17.28 1.60
C GLU A 25 -38.31 -18.22 0.40
N ARG A 26 -39.34 -18.97 0.00
CA ARG A 26 -39.26 -19.83 -1.20
C ARG A 26 -38.98 -19.03 -2.46
N LEU A 27 -39.62 -17.86 -2.61
CA LEU A 27 -39.39 -17.00 -3.77
C LEU A 27 -37.95 -16.45 -3.79
N LEU A 28 -37.43 -16.03 -2.63
CA LEU A 28 -36.04 -15.57 -2.50
C LEU A 28 -35.06 -16.68 -2.89
N GLN A 29 -35.25 -17.90 -2.39
CA GLN A 29 -34.42 -19.05 -2.76
C GLN A 29 -34.49 -19.37 -4.26
N GLN A 30 -35.68 -19.26 -4.87
CA GLN A 30 -35.83 -19.46 -6.31
C GLN A 30 -35.09 -18.40 -7.11
N ILE A 31 -35.15 -17.13 -6.70
CA ILE A 31 -34.42 -16.03 -7.35
C ILE A 31 -32.91 -16.25 -7.23
N GLU A 32 -32.41 -16.63 -6.05
CA GLU A 32 -30.98 -16.93 -5.85
C GLU A 32 -30.51 -18.12 -6.69
N ASN A 33 -31.33 -19.17 -6.80
CA ASN A 33 -31.02 -20.33 -7.64
C ASN A 33 -31.04 -19.97 -9.13
N LEU A 34 -31.97 -19.10 -9.56
CA LEU A 34 -31.97 -18.51 -10.90
C LEU A 34 -30.72 -17.68 -11.15
N GLY A 35 -30.25 -16.93 -10.15
CA GLY A 35 -29.06 -16.08 -10.20
C GLY A 35 -27.78 -16.84 -10.56
N LYS A 36 -27.65 -18.10 -10.12
CA LYS A 36 -26.50 -18.98 -10.37
C LYS A 36 -26.36 -19.45 -11.82
N ASN A 37 -27.43 -19.37 -12.62
CA ASN A 37 -27.42 -19.85 -14.01
C ASN A 37 -27.06 -18.71 -14.98
N GLU A 38 -25.89 -18.78 -15.63
CA GLU A 38 -25.48 -17.81 -16.65
C GLU A 38 -26.19 -18.06 -18.00
N SER A 39 -27.46 -17.66 -18.09
CA SER A 39 -28.26 -17.81 -19.31
C SER A 39 -28.94 -16.50 -19.70
N ARG A 40 -29.10 -16.26 -21.02
CA ARG A 40 -29.92 -15.13 -21.50
C ARG A 40 -31.37 -15.21 -21.03
N GLU A 41 -31.85 -16.42 -20.76
CA GLU A 41 -33.19 -16.64 -20.22
C GLU A 41 -33.33 -16.16 -18.77
N LYS A 42 -32.26 -16.27 -17.95
CA LYS A 42 -32.19 -15.69 -16.58
C LYS A 42 -32.46 -14.19 -16.65
N GLU A 43 -31.70 -13.45 -17.45
CA GLU A 43 -31.85 -11.99 -17.54
C GLU A 43 -33.27 -11.59 -17.97
N ARG A 44 -33.84 -12.29 -18.96
CA ARG A 44 -35.22 -12.02 -19.39
C ARG A 44 -36.22 -12.22 -18.25
N LYS A 45 -36.13 -13.34 -17.53
CA LYS A 45 -37.01 -13.64 -16.38
C LYS A 45 -36.86 -12.62 -15.26
N LEU A 46 -35.61 -12.26 -14.91
CA LEU A 46 -35.35 -11.25 -13.87
C LEU A 46 -35.89 -9.87 -14.26
N LYS A 47 -35.74 -9.46 -15.53
CA LYS A 47 -36.33 -8.20 -16.04
C LYS A 47 -37.85 -8.20 -15.95
N GLU A 48 -38.51 -9.28 -16.37
CA GLU A 48 -39.97 -9.41 -16.26
C GLU A 48 -40.44 -9.38 -14.80
N MET A 49 -39.75 -10.08 -13.90
CA MET A 49 -40.06 -10.08 -12.47
C MET A 49 -39.83 -8.70 -11.85
N LEU A 50 -38.75 -8.02 -12.19
CA LEU A 50 -38.46 -6.67 -11.73
C LEU A 50 -39.57 -5.71 -12.17
N GLN A 51 -39.98 -5.74 -13.43
CA GLN A 51 -41.02 -4.85 -13.95
C GLN A 51 -42.33 -4.98 -13.18
N LYS A 52 -42.71 -6.21 -12.78
CA LYS A 52 -43.94 -6.47 -12.03
C LYS A 52 -43.82 -6.13 -10.54
N SER A 53 -42.65 -6.32 -9.95
CA SER A 53 -42.44 -6.20 -8.50
C SER A 53 -41.91 -4.84 -8.05
N PHE A 54 -41.23 -4.08 -8.92
CA PHE A 54 -40.67 -2.78 -8.56
C PHE A 54 -41.69 -1.75 -8.04
N PRO A 55 -42.95 -1.67 -8.56
CA PRO A 55 -43.95 -0.73 -8.02
C PRO A 55 -44.24 -0.91 -6.52
N VAL A 56 -44.01 -2.11 -5.98
CA VAL A 56 -44.23 -2.42 -4.55
C VAL A 56 -42.96 -2.32 -3.70
N ILE A 57 -41.85 -1.78 -4.22
CA ILE A 57 -40.57 -1.66 -3.49
C ILE A 57 -40.68 -0.85 -2.17
N ARG A 58 -41.64 0.08 -2.09
CA ARG A 58 -41.92 0.86 -0.89
C ARG A 58 -42.55 0.03 0.23
N VAL A 59 -43.15 -1.12 -0.09
CA VAL A 59 -43.79 -2.03 0.89
C VAL A 59 -42.70 -2.86 1.59
N PRO A 60 -42.47 -2.67 2.90
CA PRO A 60 -41.33 -3.29 3.60
C PRO A 60 -41.32 -4.82 3.55
N SER A 61 -42.49 -5.48 3.58
CA SER A 61 -42.58 -6.94 3.57
C SER A 61 -42.19 -7.57 2.22
N LEU A 62 -42.37 -6.84 1.11
CA LEU A 62 -42.06 -7.32 -0.25
C LEU A 62 -40.72 -6.80 -0.79
N ARG A 63 -40.18 -5.74 -0.18
CA ARG A 63 -38.91 -5.13 -0.59
C ARG A 63 -37.74 -6.13 -0.68
N PRO A 64 -37.56 -7.11 0.23
CA PRO A 64 -36.48 -8.09 0.11
C PRO A 64 -36.50 -8.86 -1.21
N VAL A 65 -37.69 -9.13 -1.77
CA VAL A 65 -37.84 -9.80 -3.06
C VAL A 65 -37.29 -8.94 -4.18
N VAL A 66 -37.65 -7.65 -4.21
CA VAL A 66 -37.17 -6.69 -5.22
C VAL A 66 -35.65 -6.52 -5.12
N MET A 67 -35.12 -6.39 -3.90
CA MET A 67 -33.67 -6.28 -3.67
C MET A 67 -32.92 -7.54 -4.11
N CYS A 68 -33.48 -8.74 -3.86
CA CYS A 68 -32.92 -9.99 -4.32
C CYS A 68 -32.90 -10.11 -5.85
N ILE A 69 -33.96 -9.64 -6.54
CA ILE A 69 -33.97 -9.58 -8.01
C ILE A 69 -32.86 -8.66 -8.50
N LEU A 70 -32.80 -7.42 -8.01
CA LEU A 70 -31.79 -6.43 -8.39
C LEU A 70 -30.36 -6.94 -8.18
N LYS A 71 -30.10 -7.60 -7.05
CA LYS A 71 -28.80 -8.21 -6.72
C LYS A 71 -28.35 -9.22 -7.78
N ASN A 72 -29.27 -10.02 -8.32
CA ASN A 72 -28.95 -11.10 -9.25
C ASN A 72 -28.92 -10.65 -10.73
N MET A 73 -29.15 -9.36 -11.00
CA MET A 73 -29.09 -8.79 -12.34
C MET A 73 -27.68 -8.30 -12.67
N ASP A 74 -27.27 -8.60 -13.90
CA ASP A 74 -25.96 -8.15 -14.42
C ASP A 74 -26.02 -6.67 -14.81
N HIS A 75 -27.15 -6.25 -15.40
CA HIS A 75 -27.44 -4.85 -15.72
C HIS A 75 -28.87 -4.45 -15.34
N VAL A 76 -29.01 -3.37 -14.58
CA VAL A 76 -30.27 -2.77 -14.13
C VAL A 76 -30.51 -1.48 -14.89
N ASP A 77 -31.70 -1.33 -15.49
CA ASP A 77 -32.06 -0.11 -16.24
C ASP A 77 -31.98 1.15 -15.34
N ASP A 78 -31.41 2.23 -15.88
CA ASP A 78 -31.22 3.52 -15.21
C ASP A 78 -32.48 4.09 -14.52
N LYS A 79 -33.65 3.84 -15.09
CA LYS A 79 -34.94 4.30 -14.53
C LYS A 79 -35.15 3.78 -13.10
N TYR A 80 -34.67 2.56 -12.81
CA TYR A 80 -34.77 1.95 -11.49
C TYR A 80 -33.67 2.47 -10.56
N LEU A 81 -32.44 2.58 -11.07
CA LEU A 81 -31.30 3.12 -10.32
C LEU A 81 -31.57 4.54 -9.81
N LYS A 82 -32.14 5.42 -10.66
CA LYS A 82 -32.53 6.79 -10.27
C LYS A 82 -33.53 6.81 -9.11
N GLN A 83 -34.48 5.88 -9.09
CA GLN A 83 -35.44 5.77 -7.99
C GLN A 83 -34.78 5.25 -6.70
N LEU A 84 -33.86 4.29 -6.80
CA LEU A 84 -33.09 3.80 -5.65
C LEU A 84 -32.22 4.89 -5.04
N VAL A 85 -31.57 5.70 -5.87
CA VAL A 85 -30.73 6.84 -5.43
C VAL A 85 -31.57 7.94 -4.75
N SER A 86 -32.80 8.17 -5.24
CA SER A 86 -33.68 9.20 -4.67
C SER A 86 -34.15 8.90 -3.25
N ASP A 87 -34.11 7.64 -2.82
CA ASP A 87 -34.54 7.21 -1.49
C ASP A 87 -33.35 6.62 -0.71
N LYS A 88 -32.92 7.35 0.33
CA LYS A 88 -31.79 6.95 1.19
C LYS A 88 -31.99 5.60 1.89
N THR A 89 -33.23 5.21 2.17
CA THR A 89 -33.51 3.92 2.82
C THR A 89 -33.30 2.77 1.83
N LEU A 90 -33.83 2.90 0.62
CA LEU A 90 -33.66 1.92 -0.45
C LEU A 90 -32.19 1.79 -0.85
N TYR A 91 -31.48 2.91 -1.01
CA TYR A 91 -30.05 2.91 -1.33
C TYR A 91 -29.23 2.15 -0.26
N LYS A 92 -29.49 2.37 1.03
CA LYS A 92 -28.75 1.68 2.11
C LYS A 92 -28.93 0.17 2.08
N GLU A 93 -30.16 -0.29 1.81
CA GLU A 93 -30.53 -1.71 1.74
C GLU A 93 -30.08 -2.41 0.45
N CYS A 94 -29.62 -1.67 -0.56
CA CYS A 94 -29.09 -2.26 -1.78
C CYS A 94 -27.83 -3.09 -1.52
N ASP A 95 -27.77 -4.25 -2.16
CA ASP A 95 -26.55 -5.06 -2.24
C ASP A 95 -25.42 -4.29 -2.95
N VAL A 96 -24.17 -4.62 -2.61
CA VAL A 96 -23.00 -3.99 -3.20
C VAL A 96 -22.98 -4.12 -4.73
N GLN A 97 -23.50 -5.23 -5.29
CA GLN A 97 -23.57 -5.42 -6.74
C GLN A 97 -24.45 -4.36 -7.43
N VAL A 98 -25.56 -3.98 -6.80
CA VAL A 98 -26.45 -2.92 -7.30
C VAL A 98 -25.78 -1.56 -7.10
N LYS A 99 -25.16 -1.34 -5.93
CA LYS A 99 -24.45 -0.09 -5.64
C LYS A 99 -23.29 0.14 -6.62
N ARG A 100 -22.57 -0.89 -7.05
CA ARG A 100 -21.53 -0.78 -8.09
C ARG A 100 -22.05 -0.21 -9.39
N GLN A 101 -23.27 -0.57 -9.81
CA GLN A 101 -23.90 -0.02 -11.01
C GLN A 101 -24.26 1.46 -10.81
N ILE A 102 -24.74 1.83 -9.62
CA ILE A 102 -25.00 3.23 -9.25
C ILE A 102 -23.70 4.05 -9.24
N TRP A 103 -22.65 3.54 -8.62
CA TRP A 103 -21.37 4.23 -8.43
C TRP A 103 -20.61 4.52 -9.72
N GLN A 104 -20.78 3.68 -10.75
CA GLN A 104 -20.18 3.91 -12.06
C GLN A 104 -20.62 5.23 -12.68
N GLU A 105 -21.90 5.57 -12.55
CA GLU A 105 -22.50 6.79 -13.10
C GLU A 105 -22.50 7.96 -12.10
N HIS A 106 -22.39 7.66 -10.79
CA HIS A 106 -22.48 8.64 -9.70
C HIS A 106 -21.22 8.65 -8.83
N GLN A 107 -20.13 9.23 -9.33
CA GLN A 107 -18.83 9.30 -8.65
C GLN A 107 -18.91 9.94 -7.24
N SER A 108 -19.78 10.94 -7.02
CA SER A 108 -19.92 11.58 -5.71
C SER A 108 -20.42 10.61 -4.63
N LEU A 109 -21.41 9.78 -4.96
CA LEU A 109 -21.94 8.77 -4.03
C LEU A 109 -20.88 7.71 -3.70
N PHE A 110 -20.06 7.32 -4.68
CA PHE A 110 -18.94 6.43 -4.42
C PHE A 110 -17.89 7.07 -3.52
N GLY A 111 -17.57 8.35 -3.76
CA GLY A 111 -16.68 9.14 -2.91
C GLY A 111 -17.16 9.21 -1.45
N ASP A 112 -18.46 9.44 -1.22
CA ASP A 112 -19.05 9.50 0.13
C ASP A 112 -18.87 8.20 0.92
N GLU A 113 -18.87 7.04 0.24
CA GLU A 113 -18.67 5.73 0.86
C GLU A 113 -17.18 5.39 1.03
N VAL A 114 -16.33 5.75 0.06
CA VAL A 114 -14.90 5.39 0.04
C VAL A 114 -14.04 6.31 0.91
N LEU A 115 -14.28 7.63 0.90
CA LEU A 115 -13.43 8.60 1.60
C LEU A 115 -13.31 8.34 3.12
N PRO A 116 -14.39 7.99 3.85
CA PRO A 116 -14.28 7.62 5.26
C PRO A 116 -13.37 6.41 5.49
N LEU A 117 -13.43 5.41 4.59
CA LEU A 117 -12.57 4.23 4.63
C LEU A 117 -11.10 4.61 4.43
N LEU A 118 -10.81 5.47 3.44
CA LEU A 118 -9.45 5.94 3.19
C LEU A 118 -8.87 6.70 4.39
N ALA A 119 -9.67 7.55 5.03
CA ALA A 119 -9.27 8.25 6.25
C ALA A 119 -9.02 7.27 7.41
N GLN A 120 -9.91 6.29 7.60
CA GLN A 120 -9.75 5.24 8.61
C GLN A 120 -8.44 4.45 8.40
N TYR A 121 -8.14 4.06 7.16
CA TYR A 121 -6.91 3.33 6.83
C TYR A 121 -5.65 4.09 7.25
N VAL A 122 -5.59 5.40 6.94
CA VAL A 122 -4.46 6.24 7.33
C VAL A 122 -4.32 6.30 8.85
N CYS A 123 -5.42 6.55 9.56
CA CYS A 123 -5.43 6.57 11.02
C CYS A 123 -4.95 5.23 11.62
N GLU A 124 -5.37 4.09 11.06
CA GLU A 124 -4.92 2.76 11.51
C GLU A 124 -3.43 2.55 11.27
N LYS A 125 -2.90 2.96 10.11
CA LYS A 125 -1.46 2.82 9.79
C LYS A 125 -0.61 3.75 10.65
N GLU A 126 -1.04 4.98 10.88
CA GLU A 126 -0.36 5.90 11.79
C GLU A 126 -0.39 5.37 13.21
N ALA A 127 -1.54 4.89 13.71
CA ALA A 127 -1.61 4.26 15.02
C ALA A 127 -0.67 3.06 15.15
N ALA A 128 -0.58 2.21 14.12
CA ALA A 128 0.34 1.08 14.08
C ALA A 128 1.83 1.49 14.04
N LEU A 129 2.15 2.69 13.53
CA LEU A 129 3.50 3.24 13.66
C LEU A 129 3.81 3.62 15.11
N TRP A 130 2.85 4.19 15.83
CA TRP A 130 3.01 4.66 17.21
C TRP A 130 2.78 3.61 18.30
N ASP A 131 2.28 2.42 17.96
CA ASP A 131 1.99 1.37 18.94
C ASP A 131 3.28 0.74 19.51
N THR A 132 3.56 1.03 20.77
CA THR A 132 4.72 0.51 21.51
C THR A 132 4.39 -0.76 22.32
N LYS A 133 3.16 -1.30 22.22
CA LYS A 133 2.69 -2.38 23.09
C LYS A 133 3.09 -3.78 22.61
N GLY A 134 3.38 -3.94 21.32
CA GLY A 134 4.11 -5.11 20.83
C GLY A 134 5.57 -4.93 21.20
N GLY A 135 6.15 -5.82 22.01
CA GLY A 135 7.57 -5.78 22.37
C GLY A 135 8.51 -5.68 21.15
N THR A 136 9.82 -5.66 21.40
CA THR A 136 10.95 -5.45 20.46
C THR A 136 10.91 -6.18 19.09
N GLU A 137 9.96 -7.08 18.85
CA GLU A 137 9.79 -7.92 17.66
C GLU A 137 8.70 -7.43 16.68
N ALA A 138 7.73 -6.61 17.11
CA ALA A 138 6.64 -6.14 16.25
C ALA A 138 6.95 -4.77 15.59
N SER A 139 8.01 -4.71 14.78
CA SER A 139 8.28 -3.51 13.99
C SER A 139 7.19 -3.31 12.92
N PHE A 140 6.73 -2.09 12.66
CA PHE A 140 5.81 -1.77 11.55
C PHE A 140 6.19 -2.41 10.19
N PHE A 141 7.49 -2.61 9.95
CA PHE A 141 8.04 -3.25 8.76
C PHE A 141 8.21 -4.78 8.84
N SER A 142 7.80 -5.42 9.93
CA SER A 142 7.91 -6.87 10.11
C SER A 142 6.74 -7.63 9.48
N SER A 143 5.59 -6.98 9.30
CA SER A 143 4.41 -7.57 8.68
C SER A 143 4.69 -8.02 7.25
N SER A 144 4.39 -9.28 6.95
CA SER A 144 4.50 -9.81 5.60
C SER A 144 3.47 -9.16 4.66
N PRO A 145 3.75 -9.08 3.34
CA PRO A 145 2.77 -8.55 2.38
C PRO A 145 1.38 -9.20 2.48
N LYS A 146 1.30 -10.52 2.73
CA LYS A 146 0.02 -11.22 2.92
C LYS A 146 -0.75 -10.73 4.14
N GLN A 147 -0.07 -10.57 5.29
CA GLN A 147 -0.71 -10.08 6.52
C GLN A 147 -1.23 -8.65 6.35
N ARG A 148 -0.47 -7.79 5.67
CA ARG A 148 -0.88 -6.40 5.42
C ARG A 148 -2.20 -6.31 4.65
N ARG A 149 -2.46 -7.26 3.76
CA ARG A 149 -3.67 -7.32 2.92
C ARG A 149 -4.92 -7.85 3.66
N GLN A 150 -4.83 -8.22 4.93
CA GLN A 150 -5.97 -8.71 5.71
C GLN A 150 -6.76 -7.60 6.43
N GLY A 151 -6.35 -6.34 6.31
CA GLY A 151 -7.02 -5.21 6.96
C GLY A 151 -8.48 -5.03 6.53
N GLN A 152 -9.36 -4.73 7.49
CA GLN A 152 -10.80 -4.60 7.26
C GLN A 152 -11.14 -3.58 6.17
N VAL A 153 -10.49 -2.40 6.22
CA VAL A 153 -10.70 -1.35 5.22
C VAL A 153 -10.40 -1.86 3.80
N LEU A 154 -9.28 -2.56 3.63
CA LEU A 154 -8.90 -3.09 2.32
C LEU A 154 -9.92 -4.13 1.82
N GLN A 155 -10.36 -5.03 2.70
CA GLN A 155 -11.37 -6.03 2.36
C GLN A 155 -12.70 -5.38 1.95
N GLN A 156 -13.10 -4.30 2.61
CA GLN A 156 -14.28 -3.52 2.21
C GLN A 156 -14.10 -2.85 0.84
N LEU A 157 -12.93 -2.26 0.56
CA LEU A 157 -12.64 -1.67 -0.76
C LEU A 157 -12.66 -2.73 -1.88
N LEU A 158 -12.11 -3.93 -1.63
CA LEU A 158 -12.17 -5.05 -2.58
C LEU A 158 -13.62 -5.46 -2.85
N LEU A 159 -14.45 -5.53 -1.81
CA LEU A 159 -15.88 -5.79 -1.97
C LEU A 159 -16.61 -4.66 -2.71
N MET A 160 -16.22 -3.41 -2.51
CA MET A 160 -16.86 -2.30 -3.24
C MET A 160 -16.47 -2.31 -4.71
N VAL A 161 -15.19 -2.48 -5.04
CA VAL A 161 -14.67 -2.47 -6.43
C VAL A 161 -15.07 -3.74 -7.19
N GLY A 162 -14.90 -4.91 -6.59
CA GLY A 162 -15.12 -6.19 -7.26
C GLY A 162 -14.26 -6.34 -8.52
N LYS A 163 -14.89 -6.62 -9.66
CA LYS A 163 -14.24 -6.73 -10.98
C LYS A 163 -14.35 -5.46 -11.83
N ASN A 164 -14.91 -4.38 -11.27
CA ASN A 164 -15.24 -3.20 -12.06
C ASN A 164 -14.02 -2.27 -12.20
N VAL A 165 -13.49 -2.17 -13.43
CA VAL A 165 -12.32 -1.36 -13.75
C VAL A 165 -12.56 0.13 -13.49
N VAL A 166 -13.76 0.64 -13.79
CA VAL A 166 -14.08 2.06 -13.59
C VAL A 166 -14.01 2.44 -12.12
N LEU A 167 -14.59 1.62 -11.24
CA LEU A 167 -14.53 1.86 -9.79
C LEU A 167 -13.11 1.72 -9.24
N TYR A 168 -12.32 0.78 -9.78
CA TYR A 168 -10.90 0.67 -9.45
C TYR A 168 -10.14 1.96 -9.80
N ASP A 169 -10.32 2.47 -11.02
CA ASP A 169 -9.70 3.71 -11.47
C ASP A 169 -10.14 4.93 -10.65
N MET A 170 -11.42 4.98 -10.25
CA MET A 170 -11.92 6.02 -9.33
C MET A 170 -11.20 5.97 -7.97
N VAL A 171 -10.99 4.78 -7.39
CA VAL A 171 -10.22 4.63 -6.15
C VAL A 171 -8.79 5.11 -6.35
N LEU A 172 -8.12 4.71 -7.43
CA LEU A 172 -6.76 5.17 -7.74
C LEU A 172 -6.69 6.70 -7.89
N GLN A 173 -7.69 7.32 -8.52
CA GLN A 173 -7.79 8.76 -8.65
C GLN A 173 -7.96 9.45 -7.29
N PHE A 174 -8.77 8.90 -6.39
CA PHE A 174 -8.90 9.41 -5.01
C PHE A 174 -7.58 9.29 -4.26
N LEU A 175 -6.89 8.15 -4.32
CA LEU A 175 -5.59 7.94 -3.69
C LEU A 175 -4.55 8.95 -4.20
N ARG A 176 -4.49 9.18 -5.52
CA ARG A 176 -3.58 10.18 -6.11
C ARG A 176 -3.90 11.60 -5.63
N THR A 177 -5.18 11.97 -5.62
CA THR A 177 -5.64 13.29 -5.18
C THR A 177 -5.32 13.52 -3.70
N LEU A 178 -5.58 12.53 -2.86
CA LEU A 178 -5.29 12.60 -1.43
C LEU A 178 -3.79 12.62 -1.15
N PHE A 179 -3.00 11.82 -1.86
CA PHE A 179 -1.54 11.85 -1.77
C PHE A 179 -1.00 13.24 -2.12
N LEU A 180 -1.45 13.86 -3.20
CA LEU A 180 -1.03 15.20 -3.57
C LEU A 180 -1.42 16.26 -2.52
N ARG A 181 -2.65 16.21 -2.02
CA ARG A 181 -3.18 17.19 -1.08
C ARG A 181 -2.57 17.08 0.32
N THR A 182 -2.31 15.87 0.79
CA THR A 182 -1.92 15.62 2.19
C THR A 182 -0.45 15.26 2.35
N ARG A 183 0.23 14.86 1.27
CA ARG A 183 1.58 14.27 1.29
C ARG A 183 1.70 12.98 2.12
N ASN A 184 0.58 12.34 2.45
CA ASN A 184 0.60 11.11 3.23
C ASN A 184 0.92 9.89 2.35
N VAL A 185 2.08 9.29 2.60
CA VAL A 185 2.61 8.13 1.84
C VAL A 185 1.81 6.84 2.07
N HIS A 186 0.94 6.76 3.07
CA HIS A 186 0.10 5.58 3.30
C HIS A 186 -0.94 5.38 2.18
N TYR A 187 -1.30 6.41 1.42
CA TYR A 187 -2.10 6.25 0.20
C TYR A 187 -1.36 5.48 -0.89
N CYS A 188 -0.02 5.61 -0.95
CA CYS A 188 0.83 4.79 -1.82
C CYS A 188 0.85 3.33 -1.36
N THR A 189 0.92 3.08 -0.04
CA THR A 189 0.78 1.73 0.52
C THR A 189 -0.56 1.12 0.15
N LEU A 190 -1.66 1.86 0.27
CA LEU A 190 -2.99 1.37 -0.05
C LEU A 190 -3.15 1.05 -1.54
N ARG A 191 -2.56 1.86 -2.43
CA ARG A 191 -2.51 1.55 -3.88
C ARG A 191 -1.89 0.18 -4.13
N VAL A 192 -0.72 -0.07 -3.53
CA VAL A 192 0.02 -1.34 -3.68
C VAL A 192 -0.76 -2.50 -3.07
N GLU A 193 -1.28 -2.34 -1.86
CA GLU A 193 -2.06 -3.38 -1.16
C GLU A 193 -3.34 -3.74 -1.92
N LEU A 194 -4.04 -2.76 -2.50
CA LEU A 194 -5.24 -2.98 -3.32
C LEU A 194 -4.94 -3.77 -4.60
N LEU A 195 -3.94 -3.34 -5.37
CA LEU A 195 -3.54 -4.04 -6.59
C LEU A 195 -3.09 -5.47 -6.31
N MET A 196 -2.29 -5.67 -5.26
CA MET A 196 -1.80 -7.00 -4.91
C MET A 196 -2.88 -7.89 -4.28
N ALA A 197 -3.89 -7.32 -3.61
CA ALA A 197 -5.03 -8.10 -3.12
C ALA A 197 -5.96 -8.54 -4.26
N LEU A 198 -6.17 -7.69 -5.27
CA LEU A 198 -6.88 -8.08 -6.50
C LEU A 198 -6.14 -9.17 -7.28
N HIS A 199 -4.80 -9.12 -7.29
CA HIS A 199 -3.96 -10.19 -7.83
C HIS A 199 -4.11 -11.49 -7.06
N ASP A 200 -4.10 -11.45 -5.71
CA ASP A 200 -4.29 -12.64 -4.88
C ASP A 200 -5.68 -13.28 -5.08
N LEU A 201 -6.69 -12.47 -5.47
CA LEU A 201 -8.05 -12.90 -5.81
C LEU A 201 -8.24 -13.28 -7.30
N ASP A 202 -7.19 -13.21 -8.11
CA ASP A 202 -7.20 -13.52 -9.55
C ASP A 202 -8.22 -12.71 -10.37
N VAL A 203 -8.38 -11.41 -10.05
CA VAL A 203 -9.29 -10.51 -10.77
C VAL A 203 -8.66 -10.00 -12.06
N GLN A 204 -8.66 -10.86 -13.09
CA GLN A 204 -8.02 -10.61 -14.40
C GLN A 204 -8.49 -9.33 -15.10
N ASP A 205 -9.76 -8.95 -14.93
CA ASP A 205 -10.33 -7.72 -15.50
C ASP A 205 -9.53 -6.46 -15.12
N ILE A 206 -8.96 -6.43 -13.91
CA ILE A 206 -8.19 -5.29 -13.40
C ILE A 206 -6.69 -5.52 -13.59
N ILE A 207 -6.16 -6.69 -13.21
CA ILE A 207 -4.69 -6.91 -13.25
C ILE A 207 -4.12 -6.93 -14.66
N ALA A 208 -4.93 -7.28 -15.67
CA ALA A 208 -4.49 -7.28 -17.07
C ALA A 208 -4.37 -5.87 -17.66
N VAL A 209 -5.10 -4.90 -17.11
CA VAL A 209 -5.13 -3.51 -17.61
C VAL A 209 -4.28 -2.55 -16.78
N ASP A 210 -4.02 -2.85 -15.49
CA ASP A 210 -3.16 -2.01 -14.66
C ASP A 210 -1.69 -2.06 -15.13
N PRO A 211 -1.11 -0.92 -15.56
CA PRO A 211 0.23 -0.89 -16.13
C PRO A 211 1.34 -1.12 -15.10
N CYS A 212 1.05 -0.98 -13.81
CA CYS A 212 1.98 -1.17 -12.70
C CYS A 212 1.95 -2.59 -12.14
N HIS A 213 1.01 -3.46 -12.56
CA HIS A 213 0.82 -4.80 -12.01
C HIS A 213 2.11 -5.63 -11.96
N LYS A 214 2.75 -5.85 -13.12
CA LYS A 214 3.94 -6.70 -13.22
C LYS A 214 5.11 -6.17 -12.40
N PHE A 215 5.32 -4.86 -12.41
CA PHE A 215 6.36 -4.20 -11.62
C PHE A 215 6.09 -4.36 -10.12
N THR A 216 4.86 -4.07 -9.69
CA THR A 216 4.45 -4.14 -8.28
C THR A 216 4.54 -5.58 -7.78
N TRP A 217 4.17 -6.56 -8.59
CA TRP A 217 4.28 -7.98 -8.24
C TRP A 217 5.75 -8.43 -8.07
N CYS A 218 6.63 -8.03 -9.00
CA CYS A 218 8.06 -8.32 -8.90
C CYS A 218 8.68 -7.66 -7.66
N LEU A 219 8.31 -6.40 -7.38
CA LEU A 219 8.76 -5.67 -6.19
C LEU A 219 8.23 -6.32 -4.90
N ASP A 220 6.96 -6.71 -4.83
CA ASP A 220 6.35 -7.37 -3.66
C ASP A 220 7.05 -8.71 -3.36
N ALA A 221 7.47 -9.44 -4.40
CA ALA A 221 8.27 -10.64 -4.24
C ALA A 221 9.66 -10.35 -3.63
N CYS A 222 10.32 -9.28 -4.07
CA CYS A 222 11.60 -8.84 -3.49
C CYS A 222 11.45 -8.41 -2.02
N ILE A 223 10.39 -7.67 -1.69
CA ILE A 223 10.08 -7.24 -0.32
C ILE A 223 9.84 -8.45 0.58
N ARG A 224 9.04 -9.43 0.11
CA ARG A 224 8.75 -10.67 0.84
C ARG A 224 10.00 -11.47 1.15
N GLU A 225 10.88 -11.63 0.16
CA GLU A 225 12.12 -12.42 0.30
C GLU A 225 13.28 -11.63 0.90
N LYS A 226 13.10 -10.31 1.09
CA LYS A 226 14.12 -9.38 1.62
C LYS A 226 15.44 -9.45 0.85
N ASN A 227 15.35 -9.76 -0.44
CA ASN A 227 16.48 -9.89 -1.35
C ASN A 227 16.10 -9.43 -2.77
N VAL A 228 17.08 -8.89 -3.49
CA VAL A 228 16.99 -8.59 -4.93
C VAL A 228 18.23 -9.18 -5.59
N ASP A 229 18.02 -10.25 -6.37
CA ASP A 229 19.08 -10.88 -7.14
C ASP A 229 19.27 -10.19 -8.50
N THR A 230 20.31 -10.58 -9.23
CA THR A 230 20.61 -10.01 -10.56
C THR A 230 19.47 -10.24 -11.56
N LYS A 231 18.72 -11.35 -11.44
CA LYS A 231 17.61 -11.65 -12.36
C LYS A 231 16.45 -10.68 -12.13
N ARG A 232 15.96 -10.57 -10.90
CA ARG A 232 14.87 -9.65 -10.52
C ARG A 232 15.27 -8.19 -10.71
N SER A 233 16.53 -7.85 -10.45
CA SER A 233 17.07 -6.53 -10.76
C SER A 233 16.91 -6.21 -12.25
N ARG A 234 17.28 -7.13 -13.16
CA ARG A 234 17.07 -6.91 -14.61
C ARG A 234 15.59 -6.83 -14.99
N GLU A 235 14.71 -7.62 -14.36
CA GLU A 235 13.27 -7.54 -14.62
C GLU A 235 12.69 -6.17 -14.19
N LEU A 236 13.00 -5.73 -12.97
CA LEU A 236 12.60 -4.42 -12.44
C LEU A 236 13.12 -3.27 -13.31
N GLN A 237 14.40 -3.35 -13.71
CA GLN A 237 14.99 -2.40 -14.64
C GLN A 237 14.28 -2.41 -15.99
N GLY A 238 14.01 -3.60 -16.54
CA GLY A 238 13.32 -3.76 -17.81
C GLY A 238 11.93 -3.11 -17.81
N PHE A 239 11.19 -3.17 -16.69
CA PHE A 239 9.91 -2.48 -16.58
C PHE A 239 10.06 -0.95 -16.64
N LEU A 240 11.03 -0.38 -15.91
CA LEU A 240 11.28 1.08 -15.94
C LEU A 240 11.74 1.55 -17.32
N ASP A 241 12.62 0.79 -17.96
CA ASP A 241 13.18 1.13 -19.27
C ASP A 241 12.18 0.87 -20.42
N SER A 242 11.14 0.07 -20.20
CA SER A 242 10.10 -0.23 -21.20
C SER A 242 9.06 0.88 -21.41
N ILE A 243 9.08 1.92 -20.56
CA ILE A 243 8.11 3.02 -20.62
C ILE A 243 8.33 3.83 -21.90
N LYS A 244 7.34 3.80 -22.79
CA LYS A 244 7.39 4.47 -24.09
C LYS A 244 7.05 5.95 -23.95
N ARG A 245 7.59 6.76 -24.87
CA ARG A 245 7.17 8.16 -25.06
C ARG A 245 5.66 8.22 -25.27
N GLY A 246 4.98 9.09 -24.53
CA GLY A 246 3.52 9.21 -24.52
C GLY A 246 2.80 8.36 -23.47
N GLN A 247 3.47 7.40 -22.82
CA GLN A 247 2.96 6.64 -21.67
C GLN A 247 3.62 7.06 -20.36
N GLU A 248 4.18 8.26 -20.32
CA GLU A 248 5.01 8.74 -19.22
C GLU A 248 4.22 8.83 -17.91
N GLN A 249 2.89 9.00 -17.96
CA GLN A 249 2.03 8.97 -16.77
C GLN A 249 2.17 7.69 -15.93
N VAL A 250 2.48 6.56 -16.56
CA VAL A 250 2.76 5.29 -15.87
C VAL A 250 3.94 5.44 -14.90
N LEU A 251 4.92 6.29 -15.23
CA LEU A 251 6.05 6.58 -14.35
C LEU A 251 5.59 7.22 -13.04
N GLY A 252 4.55 8.05 -13.07
CA GLY A 252 3.96 8.63 -11.85
C GLY A 252 3.37 7.55 -10.94
N ASP A 253 2.65 6.59 -11.52
CA ASP A 253 2.07 5.48 -10.77
C ASP A 253 3.12 4.51 -10.22
N LEU A 254 4.17 4.20 -10.99
CA LEU A 254 5.32 3.43 -10.53
C LEU A 254 6.08 4.16 -9.41
N SER A 255 6.19 5.48 -9.51
CA SER A 255 6.78 6.31 -8.47
C SER A 255 5.96 6.28 -7.19
N MET A 256 4.61 6.30 -7.27
CA MET A 256 3.76 6.08 -6.11
C MET A 256 4.03 4.70 -5.49
N THR A 257 4.09 3.62 -6.29
CA THR A 257 4.43 2.27 -5.80
C THR A 257 5.78 2.26 -5.07
N LEU A 258 6.78 2.97 -5.58
CA LEU A 258 8.11 3.07 -4.96
C LEU A 258 8.16 4.00 -3.74
N CYS A 259 7.23 4.95 -3.64
CA CYS A 259 7.05 5.85 -2.50
C CYS A 259 6.42 5.13 -1.29
N ASP A 260 5.89 3.90 -1.47
CA ASP A 260 5.42 3.06 -0.37
C ASP A 260 6.53 2.87 0.69
N PRO A 261 6.28 3.18 1.98
CA PRO A 261 7.25 2.99 3.06
C PRO A 261 7.90 1.60 3.08
N TYR A 262 7.17 0.53 2.75
CA TYR A 262 7.74 -0.82 2.71
C TYR A 262 8.74 -0.99 1.57
N ALA A 263 8.48 -0.40 0.40
CA ALA A 263 9.40 -0.37 -0.74
C ALA A 263 10.66 0.44 -0.39
N ILE A 264 10.53 1.66 0.13
CA ILE A 264 11.69 2.47 0.54
C ILE A 264 12.52 1.74 1.60
N ASN A 265 11.87 1.13 2.60
CA ASN A 265 12.57 0.35 3.61
C ASN A 265 13.33 -0.84 3.04
N PHE A 266 12.72 -1.57 2.11
CA PHE A 266 13.37 -2.68 1.42
C PHE A 266 14.57 -2.22 0.58
N LEU A 267 14.43 -1.14 -0.20
CA LEU A 267 15.48 -0.58 -1.04
C LEU A 267 16.65 -0.08 -0.19
N ALA A 268 16.39 0.66 0.90
CA ALA A 268 17.43 1.15 1.80
C ALA A 268 18.17 0.01 2.50
N GLN A 269 17.46 -1.01 3.00
CA GLN A 269 18.12 -2.19 3.59
C GLN A 269 18.96 -2.96 2.57
N SER A 270 18.45 -3.11 1.35
CA SER A 270 19.18 -3.79 0.26
C SER A 270 20.44 -3.02 -0.11
N ALA A 271 20.36 -1.69 -0.23
CA ALA A 271 21.52 -0.84 -0.47
C ALA A 271 22.58 -1.00 0.65
N MET A 272 22.19 -0.92 1.92
CA MET A 272 23.11 -1.10 3.05
C MET A 272 23.77 -2.49 3.06
N LYS A 273 23.03 -3.55 2.72
CA LYS A 273 23.58 -4.91 2.60
C LYS A 273 24.62 -5.00 1.47
N ILE A 274 24.31 -4.44 0.31
CA ILE A 274 25.23 -4.44 -0.84
C ILE A 274 26.48 -3.62 -0.53
N ILE A 275 26.34 -2.43 0.08
CA ILE A 275 27.46 -1.58 0.48
C ILE A 275 28.38 -2.34 1.46
N ASN A 276 27.84 -2.98 2.49
CA ASN A 276 28.65 -3.82 3.40
C ASN A 276 29.37 -4.97 2.67
N HIS A 277 28.70 -5.62 1.72
CA HIS A 277 29.32 -6.67 0.91
C HIS A 277 30.46 -6.14 0.04
N LEU A 278 30.30 -4.95 -0.54
CA LEU A 278 31.35 -4.29 -1.33
C LEU A 278 32.54 -3.89 -0.47
N ILE A 279 32.32 -3.41 0.76
CA ILE A 279 33.40 -3.14 1.72
C ILE A 279 34.23 -4.41 1.98
N ASN A 280 33.55 -5.51 2.30
CA ASN A 280 34.23 -6.78 2.63
C ASN A 280 34.97 -7.41 1.45
N ASN A 281 34.58 -7.08 0.22
CA ASN A 281 35.14 -7.64 -1.01
C ASN A 281 35.97 -6.62 -1.80
N GLU A 282 36.26 -5.45 -1.23
CA GLU A 282 37.01 -4.35 -1.87
C GLU A 282 36.43 -3.93 -3.24
N GLY A 283 35.11 -4.04 -3.40
CA GLY A 283 34.39 -3.76 -4.64
C GLY A 283 34.01 -2.28 -4.78
N LEU A 284 34.01 -1.77 -6.02
CA LEU A 284 33.58 -0.40 -6.30
C LEU A 284 32.04 -0.28 -6.40
N PRO A 285 31.41 0.72 -5.76
CA PRO A 285 29.95 0.93 -5.81
C PRO A 285 29.38 1.02 -7.23
N ARG A 286 30.07 1.72 -8.13
CA ARG A 286 29.60 1.97 -9.50
C ARG A 286 29.55 0.72 -10.37
N ASP A 287 30.33 -0.30 -10.03
CA ASP A 287 30.41 -1.54 -10.81
C ASP A 287 29.24 -2.49 -10.47
N ASN A 288 28.61 -2.30 -9.30
CA ASN A 288 27.46 -3.07 -8.87
C ASN A 288 26.15 -2.50 -9.45
N GLN A 289 25.68 -3.10 -10.56
CA GLN A 289 24.46 -2.66 -11.25
C GLN A 289 23.19 -2.78 -10.38
N VAL A 290 23.15 -3.73 -9.44
CA VAL A 290 22.02 -3.89 -8.52
C VAL A 290 21.95 -2.70 -7.56
N LEU A 291 23.09 -2.24 -7.02
CA LEU A 291 23.15 -1.04 -6.19
C LEU A 291 22.67 0.18 -6.96
N VAL A 292 23.16 0.37 -8.19
CA VAL A 292 22.75 1.49 -9.06
C VAL A 292 21.22 1.50 -9.27
N LEU A 293 20.64 0.34 -9.59
CA LEU A 293 19.19 0.22 -9.76
C LEU A 293 18.42 0.51 -8.46
N VAL A 294 18.86 -0.04 -7.33
CA VAL A 294 18.21 0.18 -6.02
C VAL A 294 18.18 1.66 -5.67
N LEU A 295 19.28 2.38 -5.92
CA LEU A 295 19.36 3.83 -5.67
C LEU A 295 18.52 4.64 -6.67
N ARG A 296 18.48 4.23 -7.95
CA ARG A 296 17.59 4.80 -8.98
C ARG A 296 16.12 4.67 -8.59
N MET A 297 15.69 3.47 -8.19
CA MET A 297 14.31 3.20 -7.74
C MET A 297 13.97 4.00 -6.48
N MET A 298 14.90 4.14 -5.54
CA MET A 298 14.70 4.93 -4.33
C MET A 298 14.56 6.42 -4.66
N ALA A 299 15.39 6.96 -5.55
CA ALA A 299 15.28 8.33 -6.03
C ALA A 299 13.93 8.60 -6.70
N LEU A 300 13.47 7.66 -7.54
CA LEU A 300 12.18 7.73 -8.21
C LEU A 300 11.00 7.77 -7.21
N GLY A 301 11.02 6.90 -6.19
CA GLY A 301 9.99 6.89 -5.14
C GLY A 301 9.99 8.16 -4.27
N LEU A 302 11.16 8.71 -3.95
CA LEU A 302 11.28 9.93 -3.15
C LEU A 302 10.82 11.19 -3.91
N GLN A 303 10.85 11.17 -5.25
CA GLN A 303 10.37 12.26 -6.10
C GLN A 303 8.93 12.08 -6.60
N ALA A 304 8.21 11.05 -6.13
CA ALA A 304 6.87 10.74 -6.60
C ALA A 304 5.90 11.93 -6.46
N TRP A 305 5.96 12.65 -5.33
CA TRP A 305 5.06 13.80 -5.11
C TRP A 305 5.35 14.93 -6.09
N ASP A 306 6.62 15.33 -6.25
CA ASP A 306 7.01 16.41 -7.16
C ASP A 306 6.71 16.06 -8.62
N MET A 307 6.96 14.81 -9.01
CA MET A 307 6.67 14.31 -10.36
C MET A 307 5.19 14.43 -10.71
N ILE A 308 4.32 13.98 -9.80
CA ILE A 308 2.87 13.97 -10.04
C ILE A 308 2.28 15.37 -9.90
N SER A 309 2.73 16.15 -8.90
CA SER A 309 2.30 17.54 -8.70
C SER A 309 2.68 18.43 -9.88
N GLY A 310 3.90 18.29 -10.39
CA GLY A 310 4.41 19.06 -11.52
C GLY A 310 3.92 18.55 -12.88
N GLN A 311 3.29 17.37 -12.94
CA GLN A 311 2.97 16.65 -14.18
C GLN A 311 4.17 16.47 -15.11
N GLN A 312 5.38 16.40 -14.54
CA GLN A 312 6.63 16.20 -15.25
C GLN A 312 7.08 14.77 -15.06
N TYR A 313 6.53 13.87 -15.88
CA TYR A 313 6.78 12.44 -15.81
C TYR A 313 8.12 12.05 -16.45
N LYS A 314 9.21 12.57 -15.88
CA LYS A 314 10.57 12.26 -16.29
C LYS A 314 11.30 11.62 -15.15
N GLU A 315 12.08 10.61 -15.48
CA GLU A 315 12.89 9.96 -14.47
C GLU A 315 14.01 10.89 -13.97
N PRO A 316 14.19 11.03 -12.65
CA PRO A 316 15.34 11.72 -12.12
C PRO A 316 16.64 11.09 -12.56
N LYS A 317 17.55 11.91 -13.06
CA LYS A 317 18.93 11.49 -13.25
C LYS A 317 19.54 11.21 -11.88
N LEU A 318 19.98 9.97 -11.67
CA LEU A 318 20.76 9.63 -10.49
C LEU A 318 22.06 10.44 -10.53
N ASP A 319 22.28 11.27 -9.52
CA ASP A 319 23.48 12.08 -9.43
C ASP A 319 24.73 11.18 -9.44
N THR A 320 25.61 11.38 -10.41
CA THR A 320 26.86 10.63 -10.52
C THR A 320 27.74 10.82 -9.30
N GLN A 321 27.64 11.98 -8.63
CA GLN A 321 28.38 12.27 -7.43
C GLN A 321 27.87 11.50 -6.21
N LEU A 322 26.61 11.05 -6.21
CA LEU A 322 26.11 10.11 -5.21
C LEU A 322 26.95 8.82 -5.23
N MET A 323 27.18 8.26 -6.42
CA MET A 323 27.94 7.00 -6.59
C MET A 323 29.45 7.16 -6.42
N THR A 324 30.00 8.32 -6.79
CA THR A 324 31.45 8.54 -6.85
C THR A 324 32.02 9.29 -5.65
N LYS A 325 31.19 10.00 -4.88
CA LYS A 325 31.62 10.74 -3.68
C LYS A 325 30.88 10.27 -2.43
N PHE A 326 29.55 10.32 -2.43
CA PHE A 326 28.77 10.02 -1.23
C PHE A 326 28.88 8.56 -0.78
N ILE A 327 28.62 7.59 -1.66
CA ILE A 327 28.69 6.17 -1.29
C ILE A 327 30.10 5.77 -0.84
N PRO A 328 31.19 6.15 -1.54
CA PRO A 328 32.55 5.95 -1.02
C PRO A 328 32.81 6.61 0.33
N ALA A 329 32.30 7.82 0.57
CA ALA A 329 32.42 8.49 1.87
C ALA A 329 31.66 7.73 2.98
N LEU A 330 30.45 7.24 2.68
CA LEU A 330 29.70 6.37 3.59
C LEU A 330 30.43 5.04 3.84
N MET A 331 31.02 4.43 2.81
CA MET A 331 31.83 3.22 2.98
C MET A 331 33.05 3.46 3.87
N SER A 332 33.77 4.57 3.67
CA SER A 332 34.89 4.96 4.53
C SER A 332 34.44 5.11 5.99
N LEU A 333 33.29 5.76 6.22
CA LEU A 333 32.72 5.92 7.55
C LEU A 333 32.34 4.57 8.18
N MET A 334 31.77 3.66 7.40
CA MET A 334 31.44 2.30 7.83
C MET A 334 32.70 1.49 8.20
N VAL A 335 33.77 1.63 7.42
CA VAL A 335 35.07 0.99 7.70
C VAL A 335 35.66 1.54 9.00
N ASP A 336 35.67 2.86 9.19
CA ASP A 336 36.14 3.48 10.44
C ASP A 336 35.43 2.91 11.68
N ASP A 337 34.10 2.81 11.62
CA ASP A 337 33.31 2.32 12.75
C ASP A 337 33.53 0.79 12.94
N GLN A 338 33.73 0.01 11.87
CA GLN A 338 34.13 -1.41 11.97
C GLN A 338 35.51 -1.59 12.61
N VAL A 339 36.50 -0.79 12.20
CA VAL A 339 37.85 -0.83 12.77
C VAL A 339 37.82 -0.40 14.24
N ARG A 340 37.06 0.65 14.59
CA ARG A 340 36.87 1.05 16.00
C ARG A 340 36.28 -0.09 16.83
N ALA A 341 35.26 -0.76 16.32
CA ALA A 341 34.61 -1.89 17.00
C ALA A 341 35.56 -3.10 17.18
N LEU A 342 36.49 -3.32 16.24
CA LEU A 342 37.53 -4.35 16.36
C LEU A 342 38.61 -3.94 17.38
N ASN A 343 39.11 -2.70 17.32
CA ASN A 343 40.12 -2.18 18.25
C ASN A 343 39.63 -2.23 19.70
N ALA A 344 38.35 -1.96 19.95
CA ALA A 344 37.74 -2.08 21.28
C ALA A 344 37.79 -3.49 21.88
N LYS A 345 38.04 -4.53 21.06
CA LYS A 345 38.15 -5.94 21.49
C LYS A 345 39.60 -6.40 21.70
N LEU A 346 40.60 -5.63 21.28
CA LEU A 346 42.01 -5.99 21.45
C LEU A 346 42.45 -5.90 22.93
N PRO A 347 43.54 -6.58 23.35
CA PRO A 347 44.16 -6.38 24.65
C PRO A 347 44.64 -4.92 24.85
N PRO A 348 44.70 -4.41 26.09
CA PRO A 348 45.05 -3.00 26.36
C PRO A 348 46.42 -2.58 25.81
N ASP A 349 47.43 -3.46 25.85
CA ASP A 349 48.78 -3.19 25.33
C ASP A 349 48.81 -3.05 23.78
N ASP A 350 47.94 -3.78 23.09
CA ASP A 350 47.78 -3.73 21.63
C ASP A 350 46.87 -2.58 21.17
N ARG A 351 46.08 -1.99 22.09
CA ARG A 351 45.20 -0.84 21.80
C ARG A 351 46.00 0.45 21.65
N GLU A 352 46.99 0.70 22.50
CA GLU A 352 47.78 1.94 22.45
C GLU A 352 48.64 2.02 21.18
N THR A 353 49.14 0.89 20.69
CA THR A 353 49.87 0.78 19.42
C THR A 353 48.95 0.89 18.19
N ALA A 354 47.70 0.43 18.28
CA ALA A 354 46.70 0.53 17.20
C ALA A 354 46.03 1.92 17.11
N ILE A 355 45.83 2.61 18.24
CA ILE A 355 45.21 3.95 18.30
C ILE A 355 46.17 5.03 17.77
N THR A 356 47.49 4.84 17.91
CA THR A 356 48.50 5.82 17.48
C THR A 356 48.72 5.83 15.96
N THR A 357 48.22 4.84 15.22
CA THR A 357 48.42 4.73 13.77
C THR A 357 47.26 5.29 12.93
N ILE A 358 46.00 5.22 13.38
CA ILE A 358 44.84 5.77 12.64
C ILE A 358 43.73 6.23 13.60
N GLU A 359 43.45 7.54 13.61
CA GLU A 359 42.38 8.13 14.42
C GLU A 359 41.00 7.94 13.75
N HIS A 360 40.37 6.78 13.96
CA HIS A 360 39.05 6.45 13.39
C HIS A 360 37.86 7.12 14.09
N SER A 361 38.10 8.10 14.97
CA SER A 361 37.06 8.79 15.77
C SER A 361 36.80 10.23 15.31
N GLY A 362 37.44 10.67 14.21
CA GLY A 362 37.25 12.01 13.64
C GLY A 362 35.84 12.26 13.09
N PRO A 363 35.54 13.51 12.68
CA PRO A 363 34.24 13.85 12.11
C PRO A 363 33.92 13.01 10.85
N PRO A 364 32.64 12.84 10.49
CA PRO A 364 32.29 12.18 9.23
C PRO A 364 32.82 13.00 8.04
N PRO A 365 33.21 12.34 6.93
CA PRO A 365 33.81 13.03 5.78
C PRO A 365 32.95 14.19 5.25
N ASP A 366 33.56 15.29 4.81
CA ASP A 366 32.83 16.49 4.35
C ASP A 366 31.82 16.18 3.24
N ALA A 367 32.18 15.29 2.31
CA ALA A 367 31.28 14.83 1.26
C ALA A 367 30.03 14.16 1.84
N TYR A 368 30.15 13.34 2.89
CA TYR A 368 29.01 12.73 3.56
C TYR A 368 28.05 13.79 4.11
N GLN A 369 28.59 14.81 4.77
CA GLN A 369 27.79 15.89 5.37
C GLN A 369 27.05 16.72 4.31
N ALA A 370 27.75 17.13 3.25
CA ALA A 370 27.17 17.95 2.18
C ALA A 370 26.00 17.25 1.48
N TYR A 371 26.15 15.97 1.10
CA TYR A 371 25.09 15.26 0.39
C TYR A 371 23.86 14.95 1.25
N ILE A 372 24.00 14.79 2.57
CA ILE A 372 22.85 14.54 3.46
C ILE A 372 21.90 15.73 3.48
N GLN A 373 22.42 16.94 3.33
CA GLN A 373 21.63 18.17 3.33
C GLN A 373 20.82 18.29 2.03
N GLU A 374 21.46 18.02 0.88
CA GLU A 374 20.90 18.31 -0.43
C GLU A 374 20.20 17.13 -1.12
N ASN A 375 20.59 15.88 -0.82
CA ASN A 375 20.16 14.69 -1.55
C ASN A 375 19.30 13.74 -0.70
N ALA A 376 18.03 13.56 -1.09
CA ALA A 376 17.09 12.73 -0.34
C ALA A 376 17.50 11.26 -0.21
N VAL A 377 18.13 10.67 -1.23
CA VAL A 377 18.62 9.28 -1.17
C VAL A 377 19.76 9.16 -0.15
N ALA A 378 20.68 10.14 -0.13
CA ALA A 378 21.74 10.21 0.85
C ALA A 378 21.19 10.33 2.28
N SER A 379 20.19 11.19 2.50
CA SER A 379 19.54 11.34 3.81
C SER A 379 18.89 10.02 4.27
N VAL A 380 18.18 9.31 3.38
CA VAL A 380 17.58 8.00 3.71
C VAL A 380 18.65 6.98 4.09
N LEU A 381 19.71 6.86 3.29
CA LEU A 381 20.81 5.93 3.60
C LEU A 381 21.50 6.28 4.93
N ALA A 382 21.69 7.56 5.22
CA ALA A 382 22.26 8.01 6.49
C ALA A 382 21.37 7.64 7.69
N ILE A 383 20.04 7.76 7.58
CA ILE A 383 19.11 7.30 8.63
C ILE A 383 19.25 5.79 8.86
N TYR A 384 19.30 4.99 7.79
CA TYR A 384 19.45 3.54 7.88
C TYR A 384 20.81 3.13 8.43
N TYR A 385 21.87 3.86 8.08
CA TYR A 385 23.19 3.67 8.66
C TYR A 385 23.19 3.97 10.16
N THR A 386 22.61 5.09 10.58
CA THR A 386 22.51 5.44 12.01
C THR A 386 21.72 4.39 12.79
N PHE A 387 20.64 3.85 12.20
CA PHE A 387 19.89 2.75 12.79
C PHE A 387 20.73 1.47 12.93
N HIS A 388 21.55 1.16 11.93
CA HIS A 388 22.46 0.02 11.99
C HIS A 388 23.49 0.17 13.12
N ILE A 389 24.14 1.33 13.24
CA ILE A 389 25.10 1.61 14.32
C ILE A 389 24.41 1.58 15.69
N SER A 390 23.21 2.15 15.80
CA SER A 390 22.42 2.14 17.03
C SER A 390 22.14 0.71 17.52
N ARG A 391 21.81 -0.22 16.60
CA ARG A 391 21.64 -1.64 16.93
C ARG A 391 22.93 -2.31 17.40
N GLN A 392 24.08 -1.83 16.96
CA GLN A 392 25.39 -2.30 17.41
C GLN A 392 25.83 -1.67 18.75
N ARG A 393 25.03 -0.75 19.32
CA ARG A 393 25.32 -0.02 20.56
C ARG A 393 26.62 0.81 20.50
N ASP A 394 27.08 1.19 19.30
CA ASP A 394 28.23 2.09 19.14
C ASP A 394 27.77 3.54 19.34
N ARG A 395 27.97 4.04 20.57
CA ARG A 395 27.63 5.41 20.96
C ARG A 395 28.42 6.44 20.15
N ILE A 396 29.68 6.16 19.81
CA ILE A 396 30.56 7.11 19.13
C ILE A 396 30.10 7.27 17.67
N GLY A 397 29.86 6.17 16.97
CA GLY A 397 29.34 6.21 15.60
C GLY A 397 27.98 6.92 15.50
N VAL A 398 27.08 6.69 16.46
CA VAL A 398 25.78 7.40 16.53
C VAL A 398 25.98 8.91 16.69
N MET A 399 26.87 9.35 17.59
CA MET A 399 27.14 10.78 17.79
C MET A 399 27.75 11.45 16.56
N ARG A 400 28.60 10.74 15.80
CA ARG A 400 29.20 11.25 14.54
C ARG A 400 28.14 11.57 13.50
N VAL A 401 27.16 10.68 13.33
CA VAL A 401 26.15 10.81 12.25
C VAL A 401 24.97 11.67 12.67
N LEU A 402 24.55 11.63 13.93
CA LEU A 402 23.37 12.34 14.41
C LEU A 402 23.42 13.85 14.17
N GLY A 403 24.58 14.48 14.41
CA GLY A 403 24.76 15.92 14.18
C GLY A 403 24.53 16.31 12.72
N THR A 404 24.92 15.44 11.78
CA THR A 404 24.76 15.68 10.34
C THR A 404 23.32 15.52 9.86
N LEU A 405 22.56 14.57 10.44
CA LEU A 405 21.15 14.36 10.12
C LEU A 405 20.26 15.53 10.55
N ALA A 406 20.64 16.26 11.61
CA ALA A 406 19.91 17.43 12.08
C ALA A 406 19.92 18.60 11.07
N GLY A 407 20.90 18.64 10.17
CA GLY A 407 21.02 19.64 9.10
C GLY A 407 20.29 19.30 7.80
N ALA A 408 19.59 18.17 7.72
CA ALA A 408 18.91 17.76 6.49
C ALA A 408 17.74 18.70 6.13
N GLU A 409 17.76 19.29 4.94
CA GLU A 409 16.76 20.28 4.51
C GLU A 409 15.39 19.65 4.18
N GLY A 410 14.32 20.46 4.25
CA GLY A 410 13.04 20.14 3.61
C GLY A 410 12.21 19.00 4.24
N GLN A 411 12.31 18.79 5.55
CA GLN A 411 11.65 17.67 6.24
C GLN A 411 12.04 16.28 5.68
N ARG A 412 13.14 16.15 4.91
CA ARG A 412 13.53 14.89 4.25
C ARG A 412 13.90 13.78 5.24
N ALA A 413 14.29 14.15 6.45
CA ALA A 413 14.41 13.21 7.56
C ALA A 413 13.04 12.79 8.11
N TRP A 414 12.07 13.71 8.24
CA TRP A 414 10.86 13.59 9.07
C TRP A 414 9.95 12.37 8.80
N PRO A 415 9.58 12.02 7.55
CA PRO A 415 8.73 10.84 7.29
C PRO A 415 9.40 9.52 7.68
N PHE A 416 10.73 9.47 7.71
CA PHE A 416 11.51 8.25 7.99
C PHE A 416 12.23 8.28 9.36
N THR A 417 12.42 9.45 9.99
CA THR A 417 12.90 9.60 11.38
C THR A 417 11.95 9.01 12.41
N ILE A 418 10.72 8.70 12.01
CA ILE A 418 9.77 7.88 12.78
C ILE A 418 10.55 6.69 13.36
N ARG A 419 11.31 5.93 12.55
CA ARG A 419 12.12 4.79 13.04
C ARG A 419 13.24 5.18 14.05
N PHE A 420 13.78 6.38 13.97
CA PHE A 420 14.87 6.85 14.81
C PHE A 420 14.40 7.21 16.23
N THR A 421 13.24 7.86 16.37
CA THR A 421 12.67 8.22 17.67
C THR A 421 12.20 7.01 18.50
N TYR A 422 11.76 5.91 17.88
CA TYR A 422 11.32 4.71 18.64
C TYR A 422 12.47 3.90 19.23
N HIS A 423 13.60 3.78 18.52
CA HIS A 423 14.70 2.95 19.03
C HIS A 423 15.46 3.64 20.16
N VAL A 424 15.67 4.96 20.06
CA VAL A 424 16.31 5.76 21.12
C VAL A 424 15.48 5.74 22.41
N ARG A 425 14.14 5.76 22.34
CA ARG A 425 13.27 5.61 23.52
C ARG A 425 13.30 4.21 24.11
N GLY A 426 13.34 3.15 23.29
CA GLY A 426 13.46 1.77 23.77
C GLY A 426 14.81 1.45 24.43
N THR A 427 15.89 2.13 24.04
CA THR A 427 17.21 2.02 24.69
C THR A 427 17.37 2.92 25.92
N ALA A 428 16.50 3.92 26.11
CA ALA A 428 16.51 4.79 27.28
C ALA A 428 15.64 4.24 28.45
N SER A 429 14.87 3.18 28.20
CA SER A 429 14.02 2.50 29.18
C SER A 429 14.54 1.12 29.61
N ALA A 430 15.85 0.86 29.47
CA ALA A 430 16.51 -0.36 29.95
C ALA A 430 17.74 -0.02 30.79
#